data_AF-A0A7Y5MT53-F1
#
_entry.id   AF-A0A7Y5MT53-F1
#
_cell.length_a   1.000
_cell.length_b   1.000
_cell.length_c   1.000
_cell.angle_alpha   90.00
_cell.angle_beta   90.00
_cell.angle_gamma   90.00
#
_symmetry.space_group_name_H-M   'P 1'
#
loop_
_entity.id
_entity.type
_entity.pdbx_description
1 polymer ?
#
loop_
_entity_poly.entity_id
_entity_poly.type
_entity_poly.pdbx_seq_one_letter_code
_entity_poly.pdbx_strand_id
1 'polypeptide(L)'
;MKHLLYPFVFFALTTFWSCSQASEYKRMEARELASGKRYDSLFLGIYLGMSSKDFYAHCWQMNKKQLIKEGMNNSSVQYVPKELKHPGKMYFYPRLWEDKVYEMPVAFTYDAWAPWNKELFADSLQVDVRRMFEGWYGKGFIEINHPQRGPAFVKMDGNRRITIWKESDQTVRASFTDVPIEKIVEAQLAELEKQEKQEKQGGE
;
A
#
# COMPACT_ATOMS: atom_id res chain seq x y z
N MET A 1 23.46 43.50 43.10
CA MET A 1 23.21 42.18 43.71
C MET A 1 22.31 41.37 42.78
N LYS A 2 22.81 40.18 42.40
CA LYS A 2 22.12 39.00 41.82
C LYS A 2 21.50 39.10 40.42
N HIS A 3 22.27 38.52 39.49
CA HIS A 3 21.82 37.80 38.30
C HIS A 3 20.72 36.77 38.61
N LEU A 4 19.82 36.57 37.64
CA LEU A 4 19.09 35.32 37.30
C LEU A 4 18.39 35.65 35.96
N LEU A 5 18.88 35.38 34.75
CA LEU A 5 19.52 34.20 34.13
C LEU A 5 18.68 32.91 34.18
N TYR A 6 17.84 32.75 33.13
CA TYR A 6 17.40 31.52 32.42
C TYR A 6 16.54 30.47 33.19
N PRO A 7 15.67 29.64 32.53
CA PRO A 7 15.83 29.20 31.15
C PRO A 7 14.64 29.29 30.19
N PHE A 8 14.99 29.81 29.01
CA PHE A 8 14.42 29.50 27.70
C PHE A 8 14.92 28.10 27.30
N VAL A 9 14.35 27.02 27.87
CA VAL A 9 14.67 25.64 27.47
C VAL A 9 13.36 24.88 27.38
N PHE A 10 12.68 24.97 26.24
CA PHE A 10 11.65 23.99 25.89
C PHE A 10 11.30 24.00 24.39
N PHE A 11 12.28 23.88 23.49
CA PHE A 11 11.96 23.60 22.08
C PHE A 11 13.15 23.00 21.32
N ALA A 12 13.56 21.79 21.68
CA ALA A 12 14.58 21.06 20.90
C ALA A 12 14.45 19.53 21.00
N LEU A 13 13.24 18.98 20.97
CA LEU A 13 13.04 17.52 21.11
C LEU A 13 11.97 16.91 20.20
N THR A 14 11.74 17.43 18.98
CA THR A 14 10.74 16.88 18.06
C THR A 14 11.27 16.36 16.72
N THR A 15 12.58 16.45 16.44
CA THR A 15 13.14 16.07 15.13
C THR A 15 13.75 14.66 15.06
N PHE A 16 13.80 13.91 16.16
CA PHE A 16 14.45 12.58 16.19
C PHE A 16 13.55 11.41 15.75
N TRP A 17 12.23 11.57 15.70
CA TRP A 17 11.32 10.45 15.43
C TRP A 17 11.17 10.07 13.95
N SER A 18 11.35 11.02 13.03
CA SER A 18 11.16 10.73 11.60
C SER A 18 12.32 9.88 11.02
N CYS A 19 13.55 10.16 11.45
CA CYS A 19 14.73 9.42 10.97
C CYS A 19 14.76 7.96 11.47
N SER A 20 14.26 7.69 12.68
CA SER A 20 14.23 6.33 13.23
C SER A 20 13.26 5.39 12.52
N GLN A 21 12.11 5.89 12.05
CA GLN A 21 11.12 5.07 11.32
C GLN A 21 11.62 4.65 9.94
N ALA A 22 12.23 5.58 9.20
CA ALA A 22 12.86 5.28 7.91
C ALA A 22 13.99 4.24 8.06
N SER A 23 14.72 4.29 9.18
CA SER A 23 15.73 3.28 9.53
C SER A 23 15.11 1.91 9.85
N GLU A 24 13.98 1.88 10.57
CA GLU A 24 13.29 0.64 10.92
C GLU A 24 12.76 -0.10 9.69
N TYR A 25 12.08 0.61 8.78
CA TYR A 25 11.60 0.03 7.53
C TYR A 25 12.73 -0.60 6.72
N LYS A 26 13.84 0.12 6.54
CA LYS A 26 15.01 -0.39 5.79
C LYS A 26 15.58 -1.67 6.41
N ARG A 27 15.61 -1.76 7.74
CA ARG A 27 16.06 -2.98 8.44
C ARG A 27 15.09 -4.15 8.24
N MET A 28 13.78 -3.89 8.30
CA MET A 28 12.76 -4.90 8.02
C MET A 28 12.91 -5.40 6.58
N GLU A 29 12.99 -4.50 5.60
CA GLU A 29 13.14 -4.85 4.19
C GLU A 29 14.39 -5.70 3.94
N ALA A 30 15.55 -5.26 4.44
CA ALA A 30 16.80 -6.00 4.29
C ALA A 30 16.71 -7.41 4.90
N ARG A 31 16.12 -7.53 6.10
CA ARG A 31 15.94 -8.82 6.78
C ARG A 31 15.01 -9.76 6.01
N GLU A 32 13.86 -9.26 5.57
CA GLU A 32 12.86 -10.07 4.86
C GLU A 32 13.39 -10.54 3.51
N LEU A 33 14.04 -9.66 2.74
CA LEU A 33 14.67 -10.04 1.47
C LEU A 33 15.81 -11.04 1.65
N ALA A 34 16.65 -10.86 2.68
CA ALA A 34 17.74 -11.78 2.99
C ALA A 34 17.25 -13.18 3.40
N SER A 35 15.99 -13.33 3.82
CA SER A 35 15.42 -14.64 4.14
C SER A 35 15.27 -15.56 2.93
N GLY A 36 15.23 -15.00 1.71
CA GLY A 36 14.99 -15.74 0.47
C GLY A 36 13.59 -16.37 0.35
N LYS A 37 12.71 -16.16 1.34
CA LYS A 37 11.35 -16.70 1.35
C LYS A 37 10.45 -15.90 0.40
N ARG A 38 9.52 -16.59 -0.23
CA ARG A 38 8.49 -15.98 -1.08
C ARG A 38 7.09 -16.21 -0.52
N TYR A 39 6.28 -15.15 -0.55
CA TYR A 39 4.91 -15.10 -0.06
C TYR A 39 4.01 -14.45 -1.11
N ASP A 40 3.66 -15.22 -2.13
CA ASP A 40 2.99 -14.68 -3.30
C ASP A 40 1.45 -14.63 -3.15
N SER A 41 0.85 -15.46 -2.31
CA SER A 41 -0.62 -15.55 -2.15
C SER A 41 -1.24 -14.28 -1.55
N LEU A 42 -2.19 -13.67 -2.25
CA LEU A 42 -2.98 -12.52 -1.81
C LEU A 42 -4.39 -12.98 -1.38
N PHE A 43 -5.36 -12.07 -1.43
CA PHE A 43 -6.76 -12.34 -1.15
C PHE A 43 -7.46 -13.03 -2.33
N LEU A 44 -8.59 -13.70 -2.06
CA LEU A 44 -9.46 -14.30 -3.08
C LEU A 44 -8.76 -15.29 -4.05
N GLY A 45 -7.63 -15.89 -3.65
CA GLY A 45 -6.86 -16.81 -4.50
C GLY A 45 -6.00 -16.14 -5.58
N ILE A 46 -5.91 -14.81 -5.57
CA ILE A 46 -4.97 -14.05 -6.41
C ILE A 46 -3.56 -14.16 -5.82
N TYR A 47 -2.52 -14.06 -6.64
CA TYR A 47 -1.13 -14.12 -6.17
C TYR A 47 -0.18 -13.26 -7.03
N LEU A 48 0.94 -12.84 -6.44
CA LEU A 48 2.04 -12.19 -7.14
C LEU A 48 2.72 -13.17 -8.11
N GLY A 49 2.97 -12.74 -9.34
CA GLY A 49 3.46 -13.59 -10.42
C GLY A 49 2.36 -14.25 -11.26
N MET A 50 1.08 -14.08 -10.89
CA MET A 50 -0.07 -14.55 -11.69
C MET A 50 -0.03 -13.91 -13.09
N SER A 51 -0.28 -14.69 -14.14
CA SER A 51 -0.35 -14.13 -15.50
C SER A 51 -1.60 -13.26 -15.67
N SER A 52 -1.59 -12.31 -16.60
CA SER A 52 -2.78 -11.51 -16.89
C SER A 52 -3.96 -12.40 -17.32
N LYS A 53 -3.70 -13.40 -18.16
CA LYS A 53 -4.68 -14.40 -18.61
C LYS A 53 -5.33 -15.14 -17.44
N ASP A 54 -4.52 -15.62 -16.50
CA ASP A 54 -5.03 -16.35 -15.33
C ASP A 54 -5.82 -15.43 -14.40
N PHE A 55 -5.36 -14.18 -14.22
CA PHE A 55 -6.09 -13.18 -13.46
C PHE A 55 -7.50 -12.92 -14.02
N TYR A 56 -7.61 -12.71 -15.34
CA TYR A 56 -8.90 -12.48 -15.98
C TYR A 56 -9.80 -13.71 -15.91
N ALA A 57 -9.26 -14.91 -16.18
CA ALA A 57 -10.01 -16.15 -16.09
C ALA A 57 -10.52 -16.40 -14.66
N HIS A 58 -9.68 -16.16 -13.66
CA HIS A 58 -10.04 -16.30 -12.26
C HIS A 58 -11.14 -15.31 -11.83
N CYS A 59 -11.00 -14.04 -12.20
CA CYS A 59 -12.02 -13.03 -11.91
C CYS A 59 -13.35 -13.34 -12.61
N TRP A 60 -13.31 -13.83 -13.85
CA TRP A 60 -14.52 -14.26 -14.56
C TRP A 60 -15.25 -15.39 -13.84
N GLN A 61 -14.52 -16.40 -13.36
CA GLN A 61 -15.10 -17.51 -12.58
C GLN A 61 -15.69 -17.03 -11.25
N MET A 62 -15.03 -16.10 -10.56
CA MET A 62 -15.55 -15.54 -9.32
C MET A 62 -16.78 -14.66 -9.54
N ASN A 63 -16.83 -13.90 -10.63
CA ASN A 63 -18.00 -13.11 -11.01
C ASN A 63 -19.22 -14.01 -11.31
N LYS A 64 -19.01 -15.12 -12.04
CA LYS A 64 -20.06 -16.14 -12.23
C LYS A 64 -20.63 -16.70 -10.93
N LYS A 65 -19.80 -16.77 -9.88
CA LYS A 65 -20.20 -17.20 -8.52
C LYS A 65 -20.74 -16.04 -7.68
N GLN A 66 -20.89 -14.84 -8.24
CA GLN A 66 -21.34 -13.62 -7.57
C GLN A 66 -20.48 -13.22 -6.35
N LEU A 67 -19.21 -13.66 -6.32
CA LEU A 67 -18.28 -13.33 -5.25
C LEU A 67 -17.67 -11.94 -5.43
N ILE A 68 -17.51 -11.53 -6.69
CA ILE A 68 -17.07 -10.19 -7.09
C ILE A 68 -17.98 -9.69 -8.20
N LYS A 69 -17.88 -8.41 -8.48
CA LYS A 69 -18.52 -7.79 -9.64
C LYS A 69 -17.60 -6.74 -10.24
N GLU A 70 -18.04 -6.17 -11.35
CA GLU A 70 -17.38 -5.05 -11.97
C GLU A 70 -17.47 -3.78 -11.09
N GLY A 71 -16.36 -3.07 -10.96
CA GLY A 71 -16.28 -1.78 -10.27
C GLY A 71 -16.72 -0.61 -11.14
N MET A 72 -16.53 0.61 -10.62
CA MET A 72 -16.93 1.83 -11.35
C MET A 72 -16.14 1.95 -12.66
N ASN A 73 -16.82 2.33 -13.75
CA ASN A 73 -16.23 2.53 -15.09
C ASN A 73 -15.46 1.32 -15.67
N ASN A 74 -15.77 0.10 -15.22
CA ASN A 74 -15.20 -1.14 -15.77
C ASN A 74 -13.66 -1.22 -15.68
N SER A 75 -13.06 -0.41 -14.79
CA SER A 75 -11.60 -0.28 -14.64
C SER A 75 -11.06 -1.01 -13.41
N SER A 76 -11.93 -1.67 -12.65
CA SER A 76 -11.56 -2.38 -11.42
C SER A 76 -12.50 -3.55 -11.13
N VAL A 77 -12.02 -4.48 -10.32
CA VAL A 77 -12.83 -5.52 -9.71
C VAL A 77 -13.33 -5.04 -8.36
N GLN A 78 -14.63 -5.20 -8.09
CA GLN A 78 -15.24 -4.89 -6.80
C GLN A 78 -15.50 -6.17 -5.98
N TYR A 79 -15.05 -6.14 -4.74
CA TYR A 79 -15.36 -7.11 -3.68
C TYR A 79 -16.03 -6.42 -2.48
N VAL A 80 -16.86 -7.15 -1.75
CA VAL A 80 -17.49 -6.68 -0.50
C VAL A 80 -16.93 -7.52 0.66
N PRO A 81 -15.87 -7.05 1.35
CA PRO A 81 -15.28 -7.77 2.47
C PRO A 81 -16.25 -7.78 3.67
N LYS A 82 -16.37 -8.94 4.32
CA LYS A 82 -17.25 -9.11 5.50
C LYS A 82 -16.53 -8.79 6.81
N GLU A 83 -15.21 -8.70 6.75
CA GLU A 83 -14.30 -8.52 7.87
C GLU A 83 -14.11 -7.04 8.26
N LEU A 84 -14.57 -6.10 7.43
CA LEU A 84 -14.64 -4.70 7.81
C LEU A 84 -15.69 -4.50 8.90
N LYS A 85 -15.42 -3.59 9.85
CA LYS A 85 -16.34 -3.28 10.95
C LYS A 85 -17.68 -2.71 10.47
N HIS A 86 -17.66 -1.97 9.36
CA HIS A 86 -18.83 -1.40 8.72
C HIS A 86 -18.88 -1.84 7.25
N PRO A 87 -20.08 -1.95 6.63
CA PRO A 87 -20.22 -2.28 5.22
C PRO A 87 -19.38 -1.35 4.34
N GLY A 88 -18.64 -1.95 3.43
CA GLY A 88 -17.72 -1.24 2.56
C GLY A 88 -17.36 -2.04 1.32
N LYS A 89 -16.64 -1.38 0.43
CA LYS A 89 -16.23 -1.92 -0.86
C LYS A 89 -14.72 -1.93 -0.95
N MET A 90 -14.21 -2.96 -1.60
CA MET A 90 -12.81 -3.14 -1.96
C MET A 90 -12.71 -3.17 -3.47
N TYR A 91 -11.84 -2.33 -4.03
CA TYR A 91 -11.58 -2.24 -5.46
C TYR A 91 -10.12 -2.59 -5.74
N PHE A 92 -9.86 -3.45 -6.71
CA PHE A 92 -8.49 -3.83 -7.05
C PHE A 92 -8.32 -4.08 -8.55
N TYR A 93 -7.09 -3.86 -9.03
CA TYR A 93 -6.67 -4.19 -10.39
C TYR A 93 -5.15 -4.32 -10.44
N PRO A 94 -4.58 -5.36 -11.06
CA PRO A 94 -3.13 -5.61 -11.03
C PRO A 94 -2.35 -4.59 -11.86
N ARG A 95 -1.12 -4.32 -11.43
CA ARG A 95 -0.06 -3.85 -12.34
C ARG A 95 0.77 -5.03 -12.79
N LEU A 96 1.08 -5.04 -14.07
CA LEU A 96 1.77 -6.12 -14.74
C LEU A 96 3.18 -5.70 -15.14
N TRP A 97 4.12 -6.61 -14.99
CA TRP A 97 5.46 -6.54 -15.55
C TRP A 97 5.72 -7.87 -16.24
N GLU A 98 6.10 -7.84 -17.52
CA GLU A 98 6.29 -9.06 -18.33
C GLU A 98 5.11 -10.05 -18.22
N ASP A 99 3.89 -9.55 -18.39
CA ASP A 99 2.62 -10.30 -18.27
C ASP A 99 2.31 -10.87 -16.87
N LYS A 100 3.09 -10.52 -15.85
CA LYS A 100 2.91 -11.02 -14.48
C LYS A 100 2.54 -9.93 -13.49
N VAL A 101 1.62 -10.25 -12.59
CA VAL A 101 1.25 -9.36 -11.48
C VAL A 101 2.47 -9.14 -10.57
N TYR A 102 3.00 -7.92 -10.52
CA TYR A 102 4.04 -7.56 -9.54
C TYR A 102 3.52 -6.62 -8.45
N GLU A 103 2.40 -5.93 -8.73
CA GLU A 103 1.73 -5.07 -7.78
C GLU A 103 0.21 -5.28 -7.85
N MET A 104 -0.45 -5.29 -6.70
CA MET A 104 -1.91 -5.26 -6.60
C MET A 104 -2.35 -4.04 -5.78
N PRO A 105 -2.54 -2.88 -6.44
CA PRO A 105 -3.20 -1.73 -5.83
C PRO A 105 -4.64 -2.07 -5.44
N VAL A 106 -5.04 -1.59 -4.26
CA VAL A 106 -6.37 -1.77 -3.69
C VAL A 106 -6.88 -0.44 -3.13
N ALA A 107 -8.18 -0.16 -3.29
CA ALA A 107 -8.87 0.92 -2.60
C ALA A 107 -10.03 0.39 -1.77
N PHE A 108 -10.23 0.98 -0.60
CA PHE A 108 -11.33 0.71 0.30
C PHE A 108 -12.15 1.96 0.55
N THR A 109 -13.47 1.80 0.64
CA THR A 109 -14.41 2.84 1.09
C THR A 109 -15.52 2.21 1.93
N TYR A 110 -16.04 2.93 2.93
CA TYR A 110 -17.31 2.54 3.55
C TYR A 110 -18.49 3.00 2.71
N ASP A 111 -19.57 2.21 2.72
CA ASP A 111 -20.78 2.50 1.95
C ASP A 111 -21.53 3.74 2.46
N ALA A 112 -21.58 3.91 3.79
CA ALA A 112 -22.33 4.97 4.45
C ALA A 112 -21.46 6.21 4.77
N TRP A 113 -20.31 6.37 4.13
CA TRP A 113 -19.48 7.56 4.32
C TRP A 113 -20.26 8.83 3.99
N ALA A 114 -20.17 9.82 4.87
CA ALA A 114 -20.70 11.15 4.64
C ALA A 114 -19.85 12.18 5.41
N PRO A 115 -19.74 13.44 4.95
CA PRO A 115 -18.87 14.45 5.57
C PRO A 115 -19.13 14.71 7.07
N TRP A 116 -20.36 14.46 7.52
CA TRP A 116 -20.82 14.62 8.91
C TRP A 116 -20.63 13.36 9.78
N ASN A 117 -20.35 12.19 9.19
CA ASN A 117 -20.17 10.94 9.93
C ASN A 117 -18.67 10.62 10.13
N LYS A 118 -18.06 11.28 11.12
CA LYS A 118 -16.62 11.15 11.40
C LYS A 118 -16.17 9.73 11.74
N GLU A 119 -17.05 8.88 12.26
CA GLU A 119 -16.72 7.48 12.57
C GLU A 119 -16.43 6.65 11.31
N LEU A 120 -16.97 7.06 10.15
CA LEU A 120 -16.77 6.38 8.88
C LEU A 120 -15.68 7.02 8.02
N PHE A 121 -14.81 7.85 8.59
CA PHE A 121 -13.70 8.46 7.85
C PHE A 121 -12.56 7.46 7.59
N ALA A 122 -11.67 7.83 6.69
CA ALA A 122 -10.50 7.04 6.32
C ALA A 122 -9.59 6.70 7.51
N ASP A 123 -9.57 7.51 8.58
CA ASP A 123 -8.85 7.19 9.81
C ASP A 123 -9.36 5.89 10.46
N SER A 124 -10.68 5.78 10.65
CA SER A 124 -11.30 4.55 11.15
C SER A 124 -11.12 3.39 10.18
N LEU A 125 -11.32 3.66 8.88
CA LEU A 125 -11.18 2.65 7.84
C LEU A 125 -9.76 2.09 7.76
N GLN A 126 -8.74 2.92 7.94
CA GLN A 126 -7.34 2.49 7.86
C GLN A 126 -7.01 1.48 8.98
N VAL A 127 -7.53 1.73 10.18
CA VAL A 127 -7.38 0.81 11.32
C VAL A 127 -8.12 -0.51 11.07
N ASP A 128 -9.31 -0.46 10.48
CA ASP A 128 -10.08 -1.67 10.17
C ASP A 128 -9.46 -2.48 9.03
N VAL A 129 -8.98 -1.84 7.96
CA VAL A 129 -8.24 -2.50 6.88
C VAL A 129 -6.97 -3.16 7.42
N ARG A 130 -6.23 -2.47 8.30
CA ARG A 130 -5.07 -3.07 8.99
C ARG A 130 -5.48 -4.32 9.76
N ARG A 131 -6.55 -4.25 10.59
CA ARG A 131 -7.03 -5.40 11.37
C ARG A 131 -7.44 -6.57 10.48
N MET A 132 -8.15 -6.29 9.38
CA MET A 132 -8.55 -7.29 8.39
C MET A 132 -7.32 -7.97 7.78
N PHE A 133 -6.32 -7.19 7.37
CA PHE A 133 -5.07 -7.72 6.82
C PHE A 133 -4.24 -8.49 7.85
N GLU A 134 -4.26 -8.10 9.12
CA GLU A 134 -3.64 -8.90 10.18
C GLU A 134 -4.34 -10.26 10.36
N GLY A 135 -5.66 -10.32 10.12
CA GLY A 135 -6.40 -11.57 10.07
C GLY A 135 -6.00 -12.47 8.89
N TRP A 136 -5.74 -11.89 7.72
CA TRP A 136 -5.38 -12.64 6.51
C TRP A 136 -3.90 -13.03 6.43
N TYR A 137 -3.00 -12.15 6.88
CA TYR A 137 -1.55 -12.27 6.65
C TYR A 137 -0.73 -12.30 7.94
N GLY A 138 -1.39 -12.29 9.10
CA GLY A 138 -0.73 -12.23 10.40
C GLY A 138 -0.36 -10.80 10.83
N LYS A 139 -0.03 -10.67 12.12
CA LYS A 139 0.39 -9.41 12.74
C LYS A 139 1.77 -8.95 12.23
N GLY A 140 2.14 -7.72 12.55
CA GLY A 140 3.49 -7.20 12.29
C GLY A 140 3.56 -5.96 11.40
N PHE A 141 2.45 -5.23 11.25
CA PHE A 141 2.49 -3.91 10.62
C PHE A 141 3.23 -2.93 11.52
N ILE A 142 4.21 -2.23 10.96
CA ILE A 142 4.85 -1.06 11.57
C ILE A 142 4.23 0.21 11.01
N GLU A 143 4.25 1.28 11.79
CA GLU A 143 3.78 2.60 11.36
C GLU A 143 4.96 3.45 10.84
N ILE A 144 4.78 4.04 9.67
CA ILE A 144 5.75 4.94 9.05
C ILE A 144 5.03 6.23 8.68
N ASN A 145 5.57 7.36 9.12
CA ASN A 145 5.04 8.67 8.79
C ASN A 145 5.66 9.20 7.49
N HIS A 146 4.83 9.41 6.47
CA HIS A 146 5.24 10.12 5.28
C HIS A 146 4.99 11.62 5.45
N PRO A 147 5.96 12.51 5.20
CA PRO A 147 5.82 13.96 5.43
C PRO A 147 4.59 14.59 4.77
N GLN A 148 4.16 14.05 3.62
CA GLN A 148 3.05 14.59 2.82
C GLN A 148 1.76 13.76 2.87
N ARG A 149 1.86 12.46 3.21
CA ARG A 149 0.72 11.52 3.11
C ARG A 149 0.22 11.04 4.47
N GLY A 150 0.87 11.48 5.55
CA GLY A 150 0.54 11.07 6.90
C GLY A 150 1.00 9.63 7.20
N PRO A 151 0.38 8.98 8.20
CA PRO A 151 0.78 7.65 8.64
C PRO A 151 0.40 6.58 7.62
N ALA A 152 1.35 5.69 7.35
CA ALA A 152 1.15 4.47 6.59
C ALA A 152 1.52 3.27 7.47
N PHE A 153 0.76 2.19 7.33
CA PHE A 153 1.11 0.90 7.93
C PHE A 153 1.79 0.03 6.90
N VAL A 154 2.96 -0.50 7.24
CA VAL A 154 3.73 -1.35 6.35
C VAL A 154 4.07 -2.67 7.03
N LYS A 155 3.88 -3.76 6.30
CA LYS A 155 4.32 -5.10 6.68
C LYS A 155 5.09 -5.69 5.52
N MET A 156 6.07 -6.53 5.83
CA MET A 156 6.81 -7.26 4.81
C MET A 156 6.97 -8.72 5.22
N ASP A 157 6.70 -9.62 4.27
CA ASP A 157 6.87 -11.07 4.40
C ASP A 157 7.74 -11.54 3.22
N GLY A 158 9.01 -11.86 3.47
CA GLY A 158 9.91 -12.27 2.38
C GLY A 158 9.96 -11.25 1.24
N ASN A 159 9.51 -11.62 0.04
CA ASN A 159 9.43 -10.74 -1.13
C ASN A 159 8.25 -9.74 -1.10
N ARG A 160 7.20 -10.01 -0.33
CA ARG A 160 5.94 -9.27 -0.41
C ARG A 160 5.89 -8.14 0.59
N ARG A 161 5.68 -6.92 0.11
CA ARG A 161 5.33 -5.75 0.94
C ARG A 161 3.83 -5.49 0.87
N ILE A 162 3.24 -5.18 2.03
CA ILE A 162 1.85 -4.72 2.17
C ILE A 162 1.89 -3.33 2.80
N THR A 163 1.43 -2.33 2.07
CA THR A 163 1.38 -0.93 2.54
C THR A 163 -0.06 -0.46 2.59
N ILE A 164 -0.46 0.25 3.64
CA ILE A 164 -1.82 0.80 3.84
C ILE A 164 -1.70 2.28 4.19
N TRP A 165 -2.36 3.16 3.45
CA TRP A 165 -2.32 4.61 3.67
C TRP A 165 -3.66 5.27 3.32
N LYS A 166 -3.88 6.47 3.85
CA LYS A 166 -5.04 7.28 3.49
C LYS A 166 -4.78 8.01 2.17
N GLU A 167 -5.73 7.97 1.26
CA GLU A 167 -5.71 8.79 0.05
C GLU A 167 -6.55 10.06 0.22
N SER A 168 -7.68 9.94 0.90
CA SER A 168 -8.61 11.04 1.18
C SER A 168 -9.36 10.79 2.47
N ASP A 169 -10.31 11.67 2.82
CA ASP A 169 -11.21 11.49 3.98
C ASP A 169 -12.14 10.27 3.86
N GLN A 170 -12.34 9.75 2.64
CA GLN A 170 -13.21 8.61 2.34
C GLN A 170 -12.44 7.34 2.00
N THR A 171 -11.26 7.48 1.39
CA THR A 171 -10.58 6.38 0.72
C THR A 171 -9.30 5.99 1.44
N VAL A 172 -9.17 4.70 1.75
CA VAL A 172 -7.93 4.07 2.16
C VAL A 172 -7.38 3.26 0.99
N ARG A 173 -6.10 3.46 0.69
CA ARG A 173 -5.37 2.66 -0.29
C ARG A 173 -4.55 1.59 0.42
N ALA A 174 -4.40 0.47 -0.27
CA ALA A 174 -3.37 -0.48 0.04
C ALA A 174 -2.66 -0.93 -1.23
N SER A 175 -1.46 -1.47 -1.10
CA SER A 175 -0.75 -2.13 -2.19
C SER A 175 -0.04 -3.36 -1.67
N PHE A 176 -0.10 -4.42 -2.48
CA PHE A 176 0.69 -5.63 -2.33
C PHE A 176 1.75 -5.65 -3.42
N THR A 177 3.02 -5.70 -3.08
CA THR A 177 4.11 -5.54 -4.04
C THR A 177 5.15 -6.65 -3.91
N ASP A 178 5.60 -7.20 -5.03
CA ASP A 178 6.83 -8.00 -5.11
C ASP A 178 8.04 -7.05 -5.18
N VAL A 179 8.69 -6.81 -4.03
CA VAL A 179 9.74 -5.80 -3.88
C VAL A 179 10.94 -6.03 -4.81
N PRO A 180 11.47 -7.26 -4.97
CA PRO A 180 12.49 -7.54 -5.98
C PRO A 180 12.11 -7.10 -7.40
N ILE A 181 10.87 -7.38 -7.82
CA ILE A 181 10.41 -7.03 -9.17
C ILE A 181 10.18 -5.52 -9.27
N GLU A 182 9.59 -4.88 -8.27
CA GLU A 182 9.43 -3.43 -8.20
C GLU A 182 10.77 -2.71 -8.46
N LYS A 183 11.85 -3.14 -7.80
CA LYS A 183 13.18 -2.53 -8.00
C LYS A 183 13.70 -2.66 -9.43
N ILE A 184 13.41 -3.77 -10.10
CA ILE A 184 13.78 -3.99 -11.52
C ILE A 184 12.98 -3.03 -12.40
N VAL A 185 11.66 -2.96 -12.18
CA VAL A 185 10.75 -2.07 -12.92
C VAL A 185 11.18 -0.61 -12.77
N GLU A 186 11.44 -0.17 -11.53
CA GLU A 186 11.88 1.21 -11.25
C GLU A 186 13.21 1.55 -11.92
N ALA A 187 14.18 0.63 -11.89
CA ALA A 187 15.48 0.82 -12.53
C ALA A 187 15.34 0.99 -14.06
N GLN A 188 14.55 0.14 -14.70
CA GLN A 188 14.32 0.21 -16.14
C GLN A 188 13.56 1.48 -16.56
N LEU A 189 12.54 1.88 -15.80
CA LEU A 189 11.82 3.13 -16.05
C LEU A 189 12.76 4.34 -15.93
N ALA A 190 13.64 4.35 -14.91
CA ALA A 190 14.61 5.43 -14.74
C ALA A 190 15.66 5.48 -15.86
N GLU A 191 16.03 4.35 -16.46
CA GLU A 191 16.90 4.30 -17.63
C GLU A 191 16.21 4.84 -18.89
N LEU A 192 14.96 4.46 -19.13
CA LEU A 192 14.16 4.97 -20.25
C LEU A 192 13.97 6.49 -20.15
N GLU A 193 13.64 7.01 -18.97
CA GLU A 193 13.53 8.46 -18.77
C GLU A 193 14.82 9.22 -19.05
N LYS A 194 15.99 8.63 -18.77
CA LYS A 194 17.28 9.23 -19.09
C LYS A 194 17.53 9.25 -20.59
N GLN A 195 17.20 8.16 -21.29
CA GLN A 195 17.33 8.07 -22.75
C GLN A 195 16.45 9.11 -23.44
N GLU A 196 15.18 9.22 -23.04
CA GLU A 196 14.27 10.24 -23.61
C GLU A 196 14.77 11.67 -23.39
N LYS A 197 15.38 11.96 -22.23
CA LYS A 197 15.95 13.29 -21.94
C LYS A 197 17.19 13.56 -22.80
N GLN A 198 18.03 12.55 -23.04
CA GLN A 198 19.20 12.68 -23.90
C GLN A 198 18.81 12.86 -25.37
N GLU A 199 17.81 12.13 -25.86
CA GLU A 199 17.26 12.29 -27.22
C GLU A 199 16.64 13.68 -27.42
N LYS A 200 15.93 14.20 -26.42
CA LYS A 200 15.36 15.56 -26.46
C LYS A 200 16.42 16.66 -26.39
N GLN A 201 17.61 16.39 -25.87
CA GLN A 201 18.72 17.36 -25.74
C GLN A 201 19.75 17.27 -26.87
N GLY A 202 19.85 16.14 -27.57
CA GLY A 202 20.76 15.92 -28.70
C GLY A 202 20.17 16.19 -30.08
N GLY A 203 18.91 16.65 -30.14
CA GLY A 203 18.19 16.96 -31.38
C GLY A 203 18.12 18.45 -31.75
N GLU A 204 18.90 19.31 -31.09
CA GLU A 204 19.08 20.74 -31.44
C GLU A 204 20.39 20.98 -32.21
#